data_AF-A0AAV9GUP0-F1
#
_entry.id   AF-A0AAV9GUP0-F1
#
_cell.length_a   1.000
_cell.length_b   1.000
_cell.length_c   1.000
_cell.angle_alpha   90.00
_cell.angle_beta   90.00
_cell.angle_gamma   90.00
#
_symmetry.space_group_name_H-M   'P 1'
#
loop_
_entity.id
_entity.type
_entity.pdbx_description
1 polymer ?
#
loop_
_entity_poly.entity_id
_entity_poly.type
_entity_poly.pdbx_seq_one_letter_code
_entity_poly.pdbx_strand_id
1 'polypeptide(L)'
;MDIVDTSNGPRIAGAALFGIWVTPLFIIWCISLCTVRRKSDPARVGFAWLKAVFPFWILALTFITIGYGLGIWVSFANDSSFDYDEDLIMGVARGADSVWGVGWLFKYIADALLLVTLAELGNGFLLCLTGANKFTKPVRYAALACAALFIILDIAWFGLLMQYYNALYAWLNGSGPAREAAAALDRDGLTLARLSGALDILLWLGCLPTVVYAGFVMHKAKAAPFLRNSAVLFLVATILNFIRLTTEMALTATYGLSEVQRIAPLYVPYIVRPVLDCIPMFVLLILLFVLGMRKQKGLWSNQAPQQPAPGAPVMYAVPGGQPQPMIWQGQPQGQQQAYYPPPQQGYPQQQPPSGYPHNGYPQAGYPQQPVQGYPQQPVQGYPQQAPGAVPPGQEPKAPAVATAPVQ
;
A
#
# COMPACT_ATOMS: atom_id res chain seq x y z
N MET A 1 -17.45 -9.20 46.68
CA MET A 1 -16.23 -9.70 46.00
C MET A 1 -16.48 -9.86 44.50
N ASP A 2 -17.44 -9.13 43.90
CA ASP A 2 -17.98 -9.42 42.55
C ASP A 2 -17.67 -8.34 41.48
N ILE A 3 -16.80 -7.38 41.76
CA ILE A 3 -16.47 -6.30 40.81
C ILE A 3 -15.26 -6.67 39.92
N VAL A 4 -14.46 -7.65 40.35
CA VAL A 4 -13.16 -7.98 39.75
C VAL A 4 -13.28 -8.76 38.42
N ASP A 5 -14.31 -9.59 38.25
CA ASP A 5 -14.48 -10.43 37.04
C ASP A 5 -14.88 -9.65 35.77
N THR A 6 -15.41 -8.44 35.90
CA THR A 6 -16.00 -7.74 34.74
C THR A 6 -14.97 -7.03 33.84
N SER A 7 -13.75 -6.79 34.32
CA SER A 7 -12.75 -5.98 33.60
C SER A 7 -11.90 -6.78 32.60
N ASN A 8 -11.71 -8.08 32.84
CA ASN A 8 -10.89 -8.96 32.00
C ASN A 8 -11.61 -9.37 30.71
N GLY A 9 -12.93 -9.53 30.75
CA GLY A 9 -13.75 -9.90 29.58
C GLY A 9 -13.50 -9.00 28.36
N PRO A 10 -13.65 -7.66 28.48
CA PRO A 10 -13.34 -6.73 27.41
C PRO A 10 -11.89 -6.83 26.92
N ARG A 11 -10.90 -6.98 27.81
CA ARG A 11 -9.48 -7.12 27.44
C ARG A 11 -9.22 -8.34 26.56
N ILE A 12 -9.80 -9.48 26.93
CA ILE A 12 -9.72 -10.73 26.17
C ILE A 12 -10.36 -10.55 24.78
N ALA A 13 -11.53 -9.89 24.73
CA ALA A 13 -12.17 -9.57 23.46
C ALA A 13 -11.27 -8.68 22.59
N GLY A 14 -10.64 -7.65 23.16
CA GLY A 14 -9.69 -6.79 22.45
C GLY A 14 -8.50 -7.53 21.89
N ALA A 15 -7.85 -8.39 22.69
CA ALA A 15 -6.75 -9.23 22.24
C ALA A 15 -7.15 -10.12 21.05
N ALA A 16 -8.31 -10.77 21.14
CA ALA A 16 -8.83 -11.61 20.06
C ALA A 16 -9.16 -10.80 18.79
N LEU A 17 -9.79 -9.63 18.95
CA LEU A 17 -10.21 -8.77 17.84
C LEU A 17 -9.03 -8.18 17.07
N PHE A 18 -7.92 -7.83 17.73
CA PHE A 18 -6.70 -7.41 17.03
C PHE A 18 -5.94 -8.62 16.44
N GLY A 19 -5.83 -9.71 17.20
CA GLY A 19 -5.01 -10.87 16.83
C GLY A 19 -5.56 -11.68 15.65
N ILE A 20 -6.88 -11.80 15.51
CA ILE A 20 -7.51 -12.65 14.48
C ILE A 20 -7.15 -12.23 13.04
N TRP A 21 -6.81 -10.96 12.82
CA TRP A 21 -6.47 -10.43 11.49
C TRP A 21 -5.01 -10.66 11.10
N VAL A 22 -4.11 -10.95 12.05
CA VAL A 22 -2.67 -11.09 11.80
C VAL A 22 -2.40 -12.18 10.76
N THR A 23 -2.94 -13.39 10.95
CA THR A 23 -2.74 -14.53 10.06
C THR A 23 -3.24 -14.31 8.64
N PRO A 24 -4.50 -13.91 8.38
CA PRO A 24 -4.97 -13.69 7.01
C PRO A 24 -4.23 -12.53 6.33
N LEU A 25 -3.88 -11.46 7.04
CA LEU A 25 -3.09 -10.36 6.49
C LEU A 25 -1.68 -10.80 6.09
N PHE A 26 -1.03 -11.64 6.91
CA PHE A 26 0.27 -12.20 6.59
C PHE A 26 0.24 -13.06 5.32
N ILE A 27 -0.78 -13.92 5.18
CA ILE A 27 -0.97 -14.73 3.97
C ILE A 27 -1.17 -13.83 2.74
N ILE A 28 -2.04 -12.82 2.83
CA ILE A 28 -2.28 -11.86 1.74
C ILE A 28 -0.99 -11.11 1.39
N TRP A 29 -0.21 -10.70 2.39
CA TRP A 29 1.06 -10.02 2.18
C TRP A 29 2.03 -10.91 1.40
N CYS A 30 2.24 -12.16 1.82
CA CYS A 30 3.07 -13.13 1.09
C CYS A 30 2.62 -13.31 -0.35
N ILE A 31 1.31 -13.49 -0.58
CA ILE A 31 0.75 -13.62 -1.94
C ILE A 31 0.97 -12.33 -2.75
N SER A 32 0.86 -11.15 -2.12
CA SER A 32 1.06 -9.84 -2.76
C SER A 32 2.48 -9.67 -3.28
N LEU A 33 3.48 -10.21 -2.57
CA LEU A 33 4.88 -10.16 -3.01
C LEU A 33 5.03 -10.85 -4.36
N CYS A 34 4.39 -12.01 -4.54
CA CYS A 34 4.47 -12.82 -5.75
C CYS A 34 3.57 -12.34 -6.89
N THR A 35 2.33 -11.91 -6.59
CA THR A 35 1.28 -11.64 -7.58
C THR A 35 1.24 -10.19 -8.05
N VAL A 36 1.44 -9.23 -7.15
CA VAL A 36 1.35 -7.78 -7.43
C VAL A 36 2.72 -7.25 -7.86
N ARG A 37 3.22 -7.73 -9.01
CA ARG A 37 4.54 -7.33 -9.54
C ARG A 37 4.44 -6.04 -10.36
N ARG A 38 5.27 -5.04 -10.08
CA ARG A 38 5.29 -3.75 -10.80
C ARG A 38 5.71 -3.88 -12.27
N LYS A 39 6.64 -4.78 -12.63
CA LYS A 39 7.22 -4.92 -13.99
C LYS A 39 7.61 -3.57 -14.63
N SER A 40 8.21 -2.68 -13.85
CA SER A 40 8.57 -1.31 -14.26
C SER A 40 7.42 -0.42 -14.73
N ASP A 41 6.16 -0.81 -14.50
CA ASP A 41 5.00 -0.02 -14.86
C ASP A 41 4.88 1.21 -13.92
N PRO A 42 4.91 2.44 -14.45
CA PRO A 42 4.77 3.67 -13.66
C PRO A 42 3.38 3.83 -13.02
N ALA A 43 2.33 3.23 -13.57
CA ALA A 43 0.99 3.30 -12.98
C ALA A 43 0.89 2.45 -11.70
N ARG A 44 1.79 1.48 -11.52
CA ARG A 44 1.73 0.50 -10.42
C ARG A 44 2.66 0.83 -9.25
N VAL A 45 3.16 2.06 -9.17
CA VAL A 45 4.03 2.52 -8.07
C VAL A 45 3.32 2.44 -6.71
N GLY A 46 2.03 2.75 -6.64
CA GLY A 46 1.26 2.68 -5.39
C GLY A 46 1.28 1.30 -4.74
N PHE A 47 1.36 0.22 -5.52
CA PHE A 47 1.44 -1.13 -4.97
C PHE A 47 2.77 -1.47 -4.30
N ALA A 48 3.84 -0.72 -4.58
CA ALA A 48 5.09 -0.84 -3.83
C ALA A 48 4.92 -0.32 -2.40
N TRP A 49 4.21 0.81 -2.25
CA TRP A 49 3.85 1.35 -0.94
C TRP A 49 2.88 0.45 -0.19
N LEU A 50 1.89 -0.11 -0.88
CA LEU A 50 0.97 -1.09 -0.28
C LEU A 50 1.71 -2.28 0.35
N LYS A 51 2.77 -2.77 -0.30
CA LYS A 51 3.62 -3.85 0.22
C LYS A 51 4.39 -3.47 1.48
N ALA A 52 4.65 -2.18 1.70
CA ALA A 52 5.21 -1.67 2.93
C ALA A 52 4.14 -1.49 4.02
N VAL A 53 2.90 -1.10 3.67
CA VAL A 53 1.79 -0.95 4.63
C VAL A 53 1.51 -2.28 5.36
N PHE A 54 1.47 -3.40 4.65
CA PHE A 54 1.18 -4.72 5.24
C PHE A 54 2.07 -5.08 6.45
N PRO A 55 3.41 -5.13 6.36
CA PRO A 55 4.24 -5.54 7.48
C PRO A 55 4.13 -4.58 8.67
N PHE A 56 4.02 -3.27 8.44
CA PHE A 56 3.82 -2.32 9.54
C PHE A 56 2.49 -2.55 10.24
N TRP A 57 1.41 -2.77 9.49
CA TRP A 57 0.11 -3.07 10.06
C TRP A 57 0.08 -4.43 10.80
N ILE A 58 0.72 -5.46 10.23
CA ILE A 58 0.84 -6.79 10.87
C ILE A 58 1.62 -6.69 12.18
N LEU A 59 2.74 -5.96 12.20
CA LEU A 59 3.52 -5.72 13.41
C LEU A 59 2.71 -4.95 14.45
N ALA A 60 1.98 -3.91 14.02
CA ALA A 60 1.10 -3.15 14.90
C ALA A 60 0.10 -4.05 15.62
N LEU A 61 -0.66 -4.85 14.86
CA LEU A 61 -1.64 -5.80 15.41
C LEU A 61 -0.99 -6.83 16.34
N THR A 62 0.19 -7.32 15.97
CA THR A 62 0.93 -8.31 16.78
C THR A 62 1.34 -7.73 18.12
N PHE A 63 1.98 -6.56 18.14
CA PHE A 63 2.41 -5.91 19.38
C PHE A 63 1.23 -5.45 20.24
N ILE A 64 0.16 -4.91 19.64
CA ILE A 64 -1.06 -4.57 20.39
C ILE A 64 -1.66 -5.83 21.04
N THR A 65 -1.74 -6.94 20.31
CA THR A 65 -2.25 -8.22 20.83
C THR A 65 -1.39 -8.75 21.98
N ILE A 66 -0.06 -8.70 21.85
CA ILE A 66 0.87 -9.09 22.91
C ILE A 66 0.69 -8.18 24.14
N GLY A 67 0.59 -6.86 23.94
CA GLY A 67 0.35 -5.89 25.01
C GLY A 67 -0.93 -6.20 25.79
N TYR A 68 -2.04 -6.50 25.10
CA TYR A 68 -3.26 -6.95 25.77
C TYR A 68 -3.08 -8.29 26.49
N GLY A 69 -2.40 -9.26 25.87
CA GLY A 69 -2.13 -10.57 26.49
C GLY A 69 -1.34 -10.44 27.80
N LEU A 70 -0.29 -9.62 27.80
CA LEU A 70 0.49 -9.31 29.00
C LEU A 70 -0.34 -8.54 30.04
N GLY A 71 -1.16 -7.59 29.62
CA GLY A 71 -2.06 -6.86 30.52
C GLY A 71 -3.12 -7.75 31.17
N ILE A 72 -3.63 -8.76 30.46
CA ILE A 72 -4.52 -9.79 31.01
C ILE A 72 -3.76 -10.65 32.04
N TRP A 73 -2.54 -11.06 31.73
CA TRP A 73 -1.70 -11.81 32.66
C TRP A 73 -1.43 -11.03 33.95
N VAL A 74 -1.11 -9.74 33.86
CA VAL A 74 -0.91 -8.84 35.02
C VAL A 74 -2.18 -8.78 35.88
N SER A 75 -3.36 -8.66 35.26
CA SER A 75 -4.63 -8.68 36.00
C SER A 75 -4.82 -10.00 36.74
N PHE A 76 -4.61 -11.14 36.09
CA PHE A 76 -4.70 -12.45 36.73
C PHE A 76 -3.67 -12.66 37.85
N ALA A 77 -2.43 -12.20 37.65
CA ALA A 77 -1.37 -12.33 38.66
C ALA A 77 -1.74 -11.57 39.94
N ASN A 78 -2.26 -10.35 39.81
CA ASN A 78 -2.72 -9.53 40.93
C ASN A 78 -3.94 -10.12 41.67
N ASP A 79 -4.86 -10.77 40.94
CA ASP A 79 -6.09 -11.32 41.52
C ASP A 79 -5.89 -12.71 42.14
N SER A 80 -4.84 -13.42 41.73
CA SER A 80 -4.61 -14.78 42.18
C SER A 80 -4.11 -14.84 43.62
N SER A 81 -4.50 -15.89 44.36
CA SER A 81 -3.94 -16.16 45.70
C SER A 81 -2.47 -16.62 45.68
N PHE A 82 -1.82 -16.56 44.52
CA PHE A 82 -0.41 -16.91 44.39
C PHE A 82 0.45 -15.72 44.78
N ASP A 83 1.49 -15.98 45.57
CA ASP A 83 2.41 -14.98 46.10
C ASP A 83 3.46 -14.63 45.03
N TYR A 84 3.02 -13.92 43.99
CA TYR A 84 3.91 -13.39 42.96
C TYR A 84 4.68 -12.18 43.50
N ASP A 85 5.95 -12.09 43.11
CA ASP A 85 6.79 -10.92 43.40
C ASP A 85 6.19 -9.65 42.78
N GLU A 86 5.96 -8.61 43.57
CA GLU A 86 5.38 -7.33 43.15
C GLU A 86 6.27 -6.66 42.08
N ASP A 87 7.59 -6.80 42.21
CA ASP A 87 8.56 -6.26 41.24
C ASP A 87 8.40 -6.94 39.87
N LEU A 88 8.09 -8.24 39.87
CA LEU A 88 7.83 -8.99 38.63
C LEU A 88 6.54 -8.50 37.97
N ILE A 89 5.45 -8.38 38.75
CA ILE A 89 4.15 -7.92 38.23
C ILE A 89 4.31 -6.53 37.61
N MET A 90 4.97 -5.61 38.33
CA MET A 90 5.17 -4.25 37.84
C MET A 90 6.08 -4.19 36.62
N GLY A 91 7.14 -5.01 36.60
CA GLY A 91 8.03 -5.15 35.45
C GLY A 91 7.28 -5.61 34.20
N VAL A 92 6.39 -6.60 34.33
CA VAL A 92 5.56 -7.09 33.22
C VAL A 92 4.51 -6.05 32.81
N ALA A 93 3.89 -5.33 33.75
CA ALA A 93 2.94 -4.26 33.45
C ALA A 93 3.59 -3.15 32.60
N ARG A 94 4.78 -2.70 33.01
CA ARG A 94 5.58 -1.74 32.22
C ARG A 94 5.95 -2.28 30.85
N GLY A 95 6.32 -3.55 30.78
CA GLY A 95 6.58 -4.25 29.52
C GLY A 95 5.34 -4.27 28.61
N ALA A 96 4.17 -4.57 29.16
CA ALA A 96 2.90 -4.61 28.44
C ALA A 96 2.55 -3.26 27.81
N ASP A 97 2.62 -2.18 28.59
CA ASP A 97 2.34 -0.82 28.12
C ASP A 97 3.35 -0.36 27.06
N SER A 98 4.64 -0.70 27.24
CA SER A 98 5.69 -0.37 26.27
C SER A 98 5.46 -1.09 24.94
N VAL A 99 5.18 -2.40 24.99
CA VAL A 99 4.87 -3.22 23.82
C VAL A 99 3.61 -2.72 23.11
N TRP A 100 2.57 -2.39 23.87
CA TRP A 100 1.34 -1.79 23.33
C TRP A 100 1.63 -0.45 22.62
N GLY A 101 2.44 0.42 23.22
CA GLY A 101 2.87 1.68 22.62
C GLY A 101 3.64 1.50 21.29
N VAL A 102 4.52 0.50 21.22
CA VAL A 102 5.23 0.13 19.96
C VAL A 102 4.24 -0.31 18.89
N GLY A 103 3.18 -1.02 19.28
CA GLY A 103 2.09 -1.39 18.39
C GLY A 103 1.39 -0.18 17.78
N TRP A 104 1.10 0.86 18.57
CA TRP A 104 0.49 2.11 18.09
C TRP A 104 1.41 2.92 17.17
N LEU A 105 2.71 2.97 17.47
CA LEU A 105 3.72 3.56 16.58
C LEU A 105 3.66 2.91 15.19
N PHE A 106 3.70 1.58 15.12
CA PHE A 106 3.61 0.90 13.82
C PHE A 106 2.26 1.10 13.11
N LYS A 107 1.17 1.24 13.88
CA LYS A 107 -0.17 1.54 13.35
C LYS A 107 -0.17 2.88 12.62
N TYR A 108 0.34 3.93 13.26
CA TYR A 108 0.38 5.28 12.69
C TYR A 108 1.34 5.38 11.50
N ILE A 109 2.49 4.70 11.53
CA ILE A 109 3.36 4.55 10.36
C ILE A 109 2.61 3.88 9.20
N ALA A 110 1.86 2.80 9.46
CA ALA A 110 1.07 2.13 8.43
C ALA A 110 -0.02 3.04 7.84
N ASP A 111 -0.69 3.84 8.67
CA ASP A 111 -1.69 4.83 8.25
C ASP A 111 -1.09 5.92 7.35
N ALA A 112 0.10 6.43 7.71
CA ALA A 112 0.84 7.39 6.89
C ALA A 112 1.25 6.80 5.52
N LEU A 113 1.79 5.58 5.51
CA LEU A 113 2.15 4.87 4.27
C LEU A 113 0.92 4.53 3.42
N LEU A 114 -0.23 4.32 4.04
CA LEU A 114 -1.48 4.09 3.32
C LEU A 114 -1.93 5.36 2.57
N LEU A 115 -1.77 6.55 3.15
CA LEU A 115 -2.05 7.80 2.44
C LEU A 115 -1.16 7.97 1.20
N VAL A 116 0.13 7.63 1.31
CA VAL A 116 1.05 7.62 0.15
C VAL A 116 0.59 6.61 -0.90
N THR A 117 0.18 5.42 -0.46
CA THR A 117 -0.35 4.36 -1.33
C THR A 117 -1.55 4.85 -2.12
N LEU A 118 -2.52 5.49 -1.46
CA LEU A 118 -3.73 6.00 -2.10
C LEU A 118 -3.42 7.13 -3.10
N ALA A 119 -2.54 8.06 -2.73
CA ALA A 119 -2.10 9.14 -3.63
C ALA A 119 -1.39 8.60 -4.88
N GLU A 120 -0.48 7.64 -4.72
CA GLU A 120 0.25 7.02 -5.82
C GLU A 120 -0.64 6.16 -6.72
N LEU A 121 -1.64 5.48 -6.16
CA LEU A 121 -2.64 4.76 -6.96
C LEU A 121 -3.48 5.72 -7.80
N GLY A 122 -3.93 6.84 -7.22
CA GLY A 122 -4.64 7.87 -7.97
C GLY A 122 -3.80 8.45 -9.11
N ASN A 123 -2.50 8.68 -8.88
CA ASN A 123 -1.54 9.06 -9.93
C ASN A 123 -1.45 8.01 -11.04
N GLY A 124 -1.44 6.73 -10.68
CA GLY A 124 -1.44 5.63 -11.64
C GLY A 124 -2.71 5.58 -12.49
N PHE A 125 -3.88 5.85 -11.91
CA PHE A 125 -5.13 5.94 -12.67
C PHE A 125 -5.11 7.09 -13.66
N LEU A 126 -4.67 8.27 -13.23
CA LEU A 126 -4.57 9.42 -14.15
C LEU A 126 -3.57 9.17 -15.27
N LEU A 127 -2.46 8.50 -14.99
CA LEU A 127 -1.50 8.12 -16.03
C LEU A 127 -2.15 7.21 -17.09
N CYS A 128 -2.91 6.20 -16.68
CA CYS A 128 -3.65 5.34 -17.60
C CYS A 128 -4.76 6.09 -18.39
N LEU A 129 -5.35 7.13 -17.81
CA LEU A 129 -6.46 7.88 -18.43
C LEU A 129 -5.99 8.99 -19.38
N THR A 130 -4.87 9.65 -19.08
CA THR A 130 -4.41 10.83 -19.85
C THR A 130 -3.10 10.61 -20.60
N GLY A 131 -2.41 9.48 -20.40
CA GLY A 131 -1.12 9.14 -21.04
C GLY A 131 0.08 9.94 -20.52
N ALA A 132 -0.14 11.19 -20.10
CA ALA A 132 0.81 12.02 -19.38
C ALA A 132 0.06 12.89 -18.37
N ASN A 133 0.58 13.01 -17.16
CA ASN A 133 -0.05 13.82 -16.13
C ASN A 133 0.98 14.71 -15.41
N LYS A 134 0.85 16.03 -15.65
CA LYS A 134 1.68 17.08 -15.02
C LYS A 134 1.49 17.14 -13.51
N PHE A 135 0.35 16.67 -12.99
CA PHE A 135 0.02 16.69 -11.55
C PHE A 135 0.62 15.53 -10.75
N THR A 136 1.24 14.52 -11.39
CA THR A 136 1.79 13.34 -10.70
C THR A 136 2.89 13.70 -9.70
N LYS A 137 3.83 14.55 -10.12
CA LYS A 137 4.97 14.99 -9.29
C LYS A 137 4.53 15.77 -8.04
N PRO A 138 3.75 16.86 -8.14
CA PRO A 138 3.36 17.63 -6.95
C PRO A 138 2.52 16.81 -5.96
N VAL A 139 1.57 16.00 -6.45
CA VAL A 139 0.75 15.13 -5.58
C VAL A 139 1.62 14.10 -4.84
N ARG A 140 2.59 13.49 -5.54
CA ARG A 140 3.56 12.56 -4.93
C ARG A 140 4.35 13.23 -3.82
N TYR A 141 4.98 14.38 -4.10
CA TYR A 141 5.81 15.07 -3.11
C TYR A 141 4.98 15.56 -1.92
N ALA A 142 3.77 16.05 -2.15
CA ALA A 142 2.86 16.45 -1.09
C ALA A 142 2.48 15.25 -0.19
N ALA A 143 2.15 14.10 -0.78
CA ALA A 143 1.82 12.89 -0.02
C ALA A 143 3.02 12.37 0.78
N LEU A 144 4.22 12.36 0.18
CA LEU A 144 5.46 11.94 0.87
C LEU A 144 5.82 12.90 2.01
N ALA A 145 5.73 14.22 1.79
CA ALA A 145 5.99 15.21 2.82
C ALA A 145 5.00 15.10 3.98
N CYS A 146 3.71 14.91 3.67
CA CYS A 146 2.66 14.71 4.67
C CYS A 146 2.89 13.42 5.47
N ALA A 147 3.23 12.32 4.82
CA ALA A 147 3.54 11.05 5.51
C ALA A 147 4.80 11.16 6.37
N ALA A 148 5.86 11.83 5.89
CA ALA A 148 7.06 12.07 6.66
C ALA A 148 6.77 12.91 7.91
N LEU A 149 5.94 13.95 7.79
CA LEU A 149 5.50 14.76 8.92
C LEU A 149 4.74 13.91 9.95
N PHE A 150 3.82 13.05 9.53
CA PHE A 150 3.09 12.17 10.44
C PHE A 150 4.01 11.19 11.15
N ILE A 151 4.96 10.58 10.45
CA ILE A 151 5.94 9.66 11.06
C ILE A 151 6.81 10.39 12.10
N ILE A 152 7.25 11.62 11.83
CA ILE A 152 8.03 12.41 12.80
C ILE A 152 7.21 12.72 14.05
N LEU A 153 5.96 13.16 13.88
CA LEU A 153 5.06 13.48 14.99
C LEU A 153 4.71 12.23 15.82
N ASP A 154 4.53 11.08 15.15
CA ASP A 154 4.28 9.79 15.78
C ASP A 154 5.48 9.29 16.60
N ILE A 155 6.70 9.40 16.07
CA ILE A 155 7.93 9.11 16.84
C ILE A 155 8.05 10.03 18.06
N ALA A 156 7.73 11.31 17.92
CA ALA A 156 7.75 12.26 19.04
C ALA A 156 6.70 11.90 20.10
N TRP A 157 5.47 11.56 19.68
CA TRP A 157 4.41 11.07 20.57
C TRP A 157 4.83 9.79 21.29
N PHE A 158 5.41 8.82 20.58
CA PHE A 158 5.92 7.59 21.18
C PHE A 158 7.03 7.84 22.20
N GLY A 159 7.96 8.77 21.92
CA GLY A 159 8.98 9.17 22.89
C GLY A 159 8.39 9.72 24.18
N LEU A 160 7.38 10.59 24.07
CA LEU A 160 6.65 11.12 25.23
C LEU A 160 5.85 10.05 25.97
N LEU A 161 5.25 9.10 25.24
CA LEU A 161 4.55 7.95 25.80
C LEU A 161 5.48 7.10 26.67
N MET A 162 6.67 6.76 26.16
CA MET A 162 7.67 5.98 26.91
C MET A 162 8.17 6.75 28.14
N GLN A 163 8.37 8.06 28.03
CA GLN A 163 8.73 8.91 29.16
C GLN A 163 7.64 8.90 30.24
N TYR A 164 6.37 9.04 29.81
CA TYR A 164 5.21 8.98 30.70
C TYR A 164 5.13 7.64 31.44
N TYR A 165 5.27 6.50 30.74
CA TYR A 165 5.26 5.18 31.39
C TYR A 165 6.41 5.03 32.39
N ASN A 166 7.62 5.46 32.04
CA ASN A 166 8.75 5.40 32.96
C ASN A 166 8.48 6.20 34.25
N ALA A 167 7.90 7.40 34.13
CA ALA A 167 7.53 8.21 35.29
C ALA A 167 6.39 7.58 36.10
N LEU A 168 5.38 7.02 35.43
CA LEU A 168 4.24 6.35 36.07
C LEU A 168 4.71 5.17 36.93
N TYR A 169 5.53 4.30 36.35
CA TYR A 169 6.03 3.11 37.05
C TYR A 169 7.05 3.46 38.15
N ALA A 170 7.84 4.52 37.99
CA ALA A 170 8.70 5.02 39.07
C ALA A 170 7.87 5.54 40.27
N TRP A 171 6.75 6.21 40.00
CA TRP A 171 5.82 6.68 41.03
C TRP A 171 5.11 5.50 41.73
N LEU A 172 4.61 4.52 40.97
CA LEU A 172 3.96 3.33 41.52
C LEU A 172 4.90 2.52 42.44
N ASN A 173 6.19 2.44 42.11
CA ASN A 173 7.20 1.76 42.93
C ASN A 173 7.68 2.56 44.14
N GLY A 174 7.08 3.72 44.44
CA GLY A 174 7.50 4.57 45.57
C GLY A 174 8.89 5.21 45.40
N SER A 175 9.48 5.13 44.21
CA SER A 175 10.82 5.68 43.92
C SER A 175 10.80 7.16 43.52
N GLY A 176 9.63 7.80 43.45
CA GLY A 176 9.44 9.21 43.06
C GLY A 176 8.89 10.12 44.17
N PRO A 177 9.03 11.46 44.06
CA PRO A 177 8.53 12.42 45.06
C PRO A 177 6.98 12.43 45.12
N ALA A 178 6.43 11.99 46.25
CA ALA A 178 5.05 11.48 46.35
C ALA A 178 3.92 12.40 45.86
N ARG A 179 3.99 13.72 46.09
CA ARG A 179 2.86 14.64 45.84
C ARG A 179 3.01 15.47 44.57
N GLU A 180 4.22 15.92 44.26
CA GLU A 180 4.52 16.66 43.03
C GLU A 180 4.54 15.74 41.80
N ALA A 181 4.93 14.47 41.96
CA ALA A 181 4.92 13.50 40.86
C ALA A 181 3.51 13.19 40.35
N ALA A 182 2.50 13.10 41.23
CA ALA A 182 1.13 12.80 40.80
C ALA A 182 0.53 13.91 39.93
N ALA A 183 0.75 15.18 40.30
CA ALA A 183 0.29 16.32 39.51
C ALA A 183 1.04 16.44 38.17
N ALA A 184 2.34 16.14 38.15
CA ALA A 184 3.12 16.07 36.92
C ALA A 184 2.61 14.95 35.99
N LEU A 185 2.33 13.76 36.53
CA LEU A 185 1.79 12.64 35.77
C LEU A 185 0.42 12.93 35.14
N ASP A 186 -0.50 13.59 35.86
CA ASP A 186 -1.79 13.99 35.28
C ASP A 186 -1.63 14.99 34.13
N ARG A 187 -0.74 15.99 34.29
CA ARG A 187 -0.42 16.95 33.24
C ARG A 187 0.21 16.27 32.02
N ASP A 188 1.14 15.34 32.23
CA ASP A 188 1.83 14.62 31.17
C ASP A 188 0.86 13.70 30.42
N GLY A 189 -0.01 12.98 31.15
CA GLY A 189 -1.08 12.17 30.56
C GLY A 189 -2.06 12.99 29.73
N LEU A 190 -2.45 14.19 30.19
CA LEU A 190 -3.30 15.10 29.42
C LEU A 190 -2.60 15.61 28.16
N THR A 191 -1.30 15.91 28.25
CA THR A 191 -0.49 16.36 27.11
C THR A 191 -0.41 15.25 26.06
N LEU A 192 -0.17 14.02 26.49
CA LEU A 192 -0.12 12.83 25.65
C LEU A 192 -1.46 12.56 24.94
N ALA A 193 -2.58 12.67 25.67
CA ALA A 193 -3.92 12.51 25.12
C ALA A 193 -4.24 13.57 24.07
N ARG A 194 -3.87 14.84 24.34
CA ARG A 194 -4.02 15.95 23.38
C ARG A 194 -3.17 15.75 22.13
N LEU A 195 -1.94 15.26 22.28
CA LEU A 195 -1.05 15.00 21.15
C LEU A 195 -1.55 13.84 20.28
N SER A 196 -2.01 12.74 20.90
CA SER A 196 -2.65 11.62 20.18
C SER A 196 -3.90 12.10 19.44
N GLY A 197 -4.76 12.91 20.08
CA GLY A 197 -5.92 13.49 19.42
C GLY A 197 -5.57 14.42 18.25
N ALA A 198 -4.51 15.22 18.39
CA ALA A 198 -4.03 16.04 17.29
C ALA A 198 -3.53 15.18 16.11
N LEU A 199 -2.80 14.09 16.36
CA LEU A 199 -2.37 13.13 15.35
C LEU A 199 -3.57 12.51 14.61
N ASP A 200 -4.59 12.06 15.34
CA ASP A 200 -5.80 11.47 14.76
C ASP A 200 -6.56 12.47 13.86
N ILE A 201 -6.70 13.72 14.32
CA ILE A 201 -7.32 14.82 13.56
C ILE A 201 -6.51 15.13 12.30
N LEU A 202 -5.18 15.18 12.41
CA LEU A 202 -4.30 15.47 11.28
C LEU A 202 -4.34 14.35 10.22
N LEU A 203 -4.36 13.08 10.64
CA LEU A 203 -4.54 11.94 9.73
C LEU A 203 -5.90 11.98 9.05
N TRP A 204 -6.96 12.31 9.80
CA TRP A 204 -8.29 12.52 9.25
C TRP A 204 -8.33 13.66 8.22
N LEU A 205 -7.70 14.80 8.50
CA LEU A 205 -7.56 15.89 7.52
C LEU A 205 -6.76 15.45 6.29
N GLY A 206 -5.70 14.66 6.49
CA GLY A 206 -4.87 14.10 5.42
C GLY A 206 -5.63 13.17 4.47
N CYS A 207 -6.73 12.55 4.91
CA CYS A 207 -7.53 11.68 4.05
C CYS A 207 -8.56 12.42 3.18
N LEU A 208 -8.98 13.65 3.54
CA LEU A 208 -9.93 14.44 2.73
C LEU A 208 -9.47 14.65 1.28
N PRO A 209 -8.21 15.09 1.01
CA PRO A 209 -7.71 15.20 -0.35
C PRO A 209 -7.74 13.87 -1.11
N THR A 210 -7.52 12.73 -0.44
CA THR A 210 -7.51 11.42 -1.10
C THR A 210 -8.90 11.00 -1.58
N VAL A 211 -9.96 11.30 -0.81
CA VAL A 211 -11.35 11.04 -1.19
C VAL A 211 -11.74 11.92 -2.38
N VAL A 212 -11.43 13.22 -2.31
CA VAL A 212 -11.67 14.16 -3.42
C VAL A 212 -10.93 13.71 -4.68
N TYR A 213 -9.68 13.29 -4.54
CA TYR A 213 -8.86 12.81 -5.64
C TYR A 213 -9.40 11.52 -6.26
N ALA A 214 -9.85 10.57 -5.44
CA ALA A 214 -10.52 9.36 -5.93
C ALA A 214 -11.84 9.65 -6.64
N GLY A 215 -12.62 10.63 -6.14
CA GLY A 215 -13.82 11.12 -6.82
C GLY A 215 -13.53 11.70 -8.21
N PHE A 216 -12.47 12.51 -8.31
CA PHE A 216 -11.99 13.05 -9.59
C PHE A 216 -11.55 11.94 -10.56
N VAL A 217 -10.75 10.98 -10.08
CA VAL A 217 -10.32 9.81 -10.86
C VAL A 217 -11.52 9.01 -11.37
N MET A 218 -12.50 8.75 -10.51
CA MET A 218 -13.72 8.01 -10.88
C MET A 218 -14.54 8.77 -11.92
N HIS A 219 -14.65 10.10 -11.81
CA HIS A 219 -15.33 10.92 -12.80
C HIS A 219 -14.67 10.80 -14.18
N LYS A 220 -13.34 10.88 -14.25
CA LYS A 220 -12.58 10.71 -15.50
C LYS A 220 -12.67 9.27 -16.05
N ALA A 221 -12.69 8.27 -15.17
CA ALA A 221 -12.80 6.86 -15.55
C ALA A 221 -14.16 6.50 -16.17
N LYS A 222 -15.19 7.36 -16.08
CA LYS A 222 -16.48 7.14 -16.76
C LYS A 222 -16.33 7.01 -18.28
N ALA A 223 -15.36 7.70 -18.87
CA ALA A 223 -15.07 7.61 -20.30
C ALA A 223 -14.31 6.32 -20.70
N ALA A 224 -13.77 5.57 -19.72
CA ALA A 224 -12.93 4.40 -19.92
C ALA A 224 -13.55 3.17 -19.23
N PRO A 225 -14.46 2.42 -19.90
CA PRO A 225 -15.23 1.34 -19.26
C PRO A 225 -14.35 0.23 -18.67
N PHE A 226 -13.15 0.00 -19.23
CA PHE A 226 -12.20 -1.00 -18.73
C PHE A 226 -11.56 -0.62 -17.37
N LEU A 227 -11.44 0.68 -17.06
CA LEU A 227 -10.90 1.19 -15.79
C LEU A 227 -11.97 1.47 -14.74
N ARG A 228 -13.23 1.65 -15.16
CA ARG A 228 -14.35 2.03 -14.29
C ARG A 228 -14.46 1.13 -13.05
N ASN A 229 -14.46 -0.19 -13.22
CA ASN A 229 -14.58 -1.11 -12.08
C ASN A 229 -13.41 -1.01 -11.10
N SER A 230 -12.22 -0.68 -11.59
CA SER A 230 -11.02 -0.51 -10.77
C SER A 230 -11.04 0.84 -10.04
N ALA A 231 -11.52 1.90 -10.70
CA ALA A 231 -11.72 3.21 -10.10
C ALA A 231 -12.81 3.19 -9.00
N VAL A 232 -13.88 2.40 -9.17
CA VAL A 232 -14.89 2.19 -8.12
C VAL A 232 -14.27 1.56 -6.87
N LEU A 233 -13.47 0.49 -7.02
CA LEU A 233 -12.81 -0.13 -5.87
C LEU A 233 -11.86 0.84 -5.15
N PHE A 234 -11.13 1.66 -5.91
CA PHE A 234 -10.27 2.70 -5.35
C PHE A 234 -11.07 3.74 -4.57
N LEU A 235 -12.18 4.24 -5.12
CA LEU A 235 -13.08 5.17 -4.43
C LEU A 235 -13.64 4.56 -3.14
N VAL A 236 -14.15 3.32 -3.20
CA VAL A 236 -14.65 2.61 -2.02
C VAL A 236 -13.56 2.45 -0.96
N ALA A 237 -12.33 2.12 -1.35
CA ALA A 237 -11.21 2.03 -0.42
C ALA A 237 -10.92 3.38 0.26
N THR A 238 -10.94 4.50 -0.47
CA THR A 238 -10.75 5.84 0.13
C THR A 238 -11.89 6.24 1.07
N ILE A 239 -13.14 5.89 0.74
CA ILE A 239 -14.30 6.16 1.59
C ILE A 239 -14.22 5.32 2.88
N LEU A 240 -13.85 4.04 2.78
CA LEU A 240 -13.66 3.19 3.96
C LEU A 240 -12.55 3.74 4.87
N ASN A 241 -11.45 4.23 4.29
CA ASN A 241 -10.39 4.88 5.08
C ASN A 241 -10.90 6.14 5.79
N PHE A 242 -11.70 6.95 5.10
CA PHE A 242 -12.30 8.15 5.67
C PHE A 242 -13.26 7.82 6.83
N ILE A 243 -14.13 6.81 6.68
CA ILE A 243 -15.04 6.36 7.74
C ILE A 243 -14.27 5.87 8.96
N ARG A 244 -13.23 5.05 8.72
CA ARG A 244 -12.32 4.53 9.75
C ARG A 244 -11.68 5.67 10.56
N LEU A 245 -11.01 6.60 9.88
CA LEU A 245 -10.36 7.74 10.54
C LEU A 245 -11.35 8.71 11.18
N THR A 246 -12.56 8.85 10.64
CA THR A 246 -13.63 9.65 11.26
C THR A 246 -14.06 9.04 12.58
N THR A 247 -14.15 7.71 12.65
CA THR A 247 -14.50 7.02 13.89
C THR A 247 -13.38 7.15 14.92
N GLU A 248 -12.12 6.95 14.53
CA GLU A 248 -10.98 7.15 15.43
C GLU A 248 -10.96 8.58 15.98
N MET A 249 -11.08 9.58 15.10
CA MET A 249 -11.17 10.99 15.51
C MET A 249 -12.36 11.24 16.45
N ALA A 250 -13.54 10.67 16.18
CA ALA A 250 -14.71 10.84 17.03
C ALA A 250 -14.54 10.21 18.41
N LEU A 251 -13.95 9.00 18.48
CA LEU A 251 -13.64 8.32 19.73
C LEU A 251 -12.59 9.12 20.53
N THR A 252 -11.53 9.59 19.90
CA THR A 252 -10.50 10.39 20.57
C THR A 252 -11.02 11.76 21.00
N ALA A 253 -11.89 12.40 20.20
CA ALA A 253 -12.54 13.66 20.61
C ALA A 253 -13.47 13.45 21.82
N THR A 254 -14.24 12.36 21.82
CA THR A 254 -15.22 12.07 22.88
C THR A 254 -14.54 11.68 24.20
N TYR A 255 -13.51 10.83 24.14
CA TYR A 255 -12.93 10.20 25.32
C TYR A 255 -11.50 10.67 25.65
N GLY A 256 -10.74 11.12 24.65
CA GLY A 256 -9.35 11.58 24.83
C GLY A 256 -9.22 13.08 25.11
N LEU A 257 -10.10 13.90 24.52
CA LEU A 257 -10.06 15.37 24.65
C LEU A 257 -11.09 15.94 25.63
N SER A 258 -12.16 15.20 25.94
CA SER A 258 -13.21 15.66 26.85
C SER A 258 -12.71 15.69 28.29
N GLU A 259 -12.77 16.86 28.93
CA GLU A 259 -12.47 16.98 30.36
C GLU A 259 -13.54 16.30 31.23
N VAL A 260 -14.77 16.23 30.73
CA VAL A 260 -15.93 15.68 31.45
C VAL A 260 -16.00 14.15 31.34
N GLN A 261 -15.52 13.57 30.24
CA GLN A 261 -15.73 12.17 29.89
C GLN A 261 -14.42 11.43 29.60
N ARG A 262 -13.39 11.70 30.42
CA ARG A 262 -12.03 11.10 30.27
C ARG A 262 -12.01 9.58 30.42
N ILE A 263 -12.97 9.01 31.15
CA ILE A 263 -13.04 7.57 31.37
C ILE A 263 -13.98 6.97 30.32
N ALA A 264 -13.40 6.45 29.25
CA ALA A 264 -14.15 5.66 28.28
C ALA A 264 -14.71 4.40 28.97
N PRO A 265 -15.97 4.02 28.70
CA PRO A 265 -16.47 2.73 29.12
C PRO A 265 -15.55 1.61 28.61
N LEU A 266 -15.31 0.56 29.41
CA LEU A 266 -14.38 -0.52 29.07
C LEU A 266 -14.72 -1.27 27.76
N TYR A 267 -15.94 -1.22 27.24
CA TYR A 267 -16.19 -1.83 25.93
C TYR A 267 -15.70 -0.96 24.76
N VAL A 268 -15.47 0.34 24.95
CA VAL A 268 -15.10 1.25 23.87
C VAL A 268 -13.68 0.99 23.35
N PRO A 269 -12.61 1.10 24.17
CA PRO A 269 -11.25 0.92 23.65
C PRO A 269 -10.93 -0.55 23.33
N TYR A 270 -11.69 -1.50 23.89
CA TYR A 270 -11.39 -2.93 23.76
C TYR A 270 -12.31 -3.68 22.77
N ILE A 271 -13.49 -3.15 22.41
CA ILE A 271 -14.41 -3.82 21.47
C ILE A 271 -14.78 -2.89 20.32
N VAL A 272 -15.27 -1.69 20.62
CA VAL A 272 -15.75 -0.75 19.59
C VAL A 272 -14.59 -0.27 18.71
N ARG A 273 -13.50 0.20 19.33
CA ARG A 273 -12.33 0.72 18.60
C ARG A 273 -11.69 -0.35 17.69
N PRO A 274 -11.37 -1.58 18.16
CA PRO A 274 -10.80 -2.61 17.29
C PRO A 274 -11.72 -3.01 16.14
N VAL A 275 -13.04 -3.11 16.38
CA VAL A 275 -14.02 -3.45 15.33
C VAL A 275 -14.04 -2.38 14.25
N LEU A 276 -14.10 -1.10 14.64
CA LEU A 276 -14.22 0.01 13.69
C LEU A 276 -12.89 0.43 13.05
N ASP A 277 -11.76 0.00 13.61
CA ASP A 277 -10.43 0.23 13.04
C ASP A 277 -9.96 -0.96 12.18
N CYS A 278 -9.95 -2.17 12.74
CA CYS A 278 -9.39 -3.37 12.10
C CYS A 278 -10.23 -3.87 10.93
N ILE A 279 -11.57 -3.91 11.07
CA ILE A 279 -12.43 -4.44 9.99
C ILE A 279 -12.34 -3.56 8.75
N PRO A 280 -12.52 -2.22 8.82
CA PRO A 280 -12.38 -1.37 7.64
C PRO A 280 -10.97 -1.41 7.06
N MET A 281 -9.92 -1.45 7.90
CA MET A 281 -8.54 -1.55 7.41
C MET A 281 -8.28 -2.88 6.69
N PHE A 282 -8.76 -3.99 7.22
CA PHE A 282 -8.66 -5.31 6.58
C PHE A 282 -9.37 -5.33 5.21
N VAL A 283 -10.63 -4.87 5.17
CA VAL A 283 -11.41 -4.78 3.93
C VAL A 283 -10.72 -3.86 2.93
N LEU A 284 -10.22 -2.71 3.37
CA LEU A 284 -9.47 -1.76 2.55
C LEU A 284 -8.24 -2.43 1.92
N LEU A 285 -7.41 -3.10 2.71
CA LEU A 285 -6.21 -3.76 2.22
C LEU A 285 -6.54 -4.88 1.21
N ILE A 286 -7.64 -5.61 1.43
CA ILE A 286 -8.15 -6.59 0.45
C ILE A 286 -8.57 -5.90 -0.86
N LEU A 287 -9.32 -4.80 -0.79
CA LEU A 287 -9.77 -4.09 -2.00
C LEU A 287 -8.56 -3.59 -2.81
N LEU A 288 -7.55 -3.04 -2.14
CA LEU A 288 -6.30 -2.59 -2.78
C LEU A 288 -5.48 -3.78 -3.33
N PHE A 289 -5.45 -4.90 -2.63
CA PHE A 289 -4.80 -6.13 -3.10
C PHE A 289 -5.50 -6.70 -4.35
N VAL A 290 -6.83 -6.81 -4.35
CA VAL A 290 -7.64 -7.24 -5.49
C VAL A 290 -7.43 -6.30 -6.68
N LEU A 291 -7.36 -4.99 -6.44
CA LEU A 291 -7.02 -3.99 -7.45
C LEU A 291 -5.64 -4.28 -8.06
N GLY A 292 -4.65 -4.62 -7.24
CA GLY A 292 -3.30 -4.98 -7.65
C GLY A 292 -3.19 -6.29 -8.42
N MET A 293 -4.06 -7.27 -8.15
CA MET A 293 -4.05 -8.57 -8.83
C MET A 293 -4.63 -8.54 -10.25
N ARG A 294 -5.49 -7.57 -10.57
CA ARG A 294 -6.16 -7.53 -11.88
C ARG A 294 -5.14 -7.37 -13.01
N LYS A 295 -5.06 -8.36 -13.91
CA LYS A 295 -4.21 -8.33 -15.11
C LYS A 295 -4.93 -7.60 -16.26
N GLN A 296 -5.95 -8.21 -16.87
CA GLN A 296 -6.56 -7.75 -18.13
C GLN A 296 -7.59 -6.61 -18.02
N LYS A 297 -7.85 -6.11 -16.81
CA LYS A 297 -8.70 -4.91 -16.55
C LYS A 297 -8.12 -4.09 -15.39
N GLY A 298 -6.83 -4.26 -15.16
CA GLY A 298 -6.11 -3.64 -14.06
C GLY A 298 -5.45 -2.33 -14.44
N LEU A 299 -4.82 -1.74 -13.45
CA LEU A 299 -4.02 -0.53 -13.58
C LEU A 299 -2.69 -0.86 -14.28
N TRP A 300 -2.67 -0.79 -15.61
CA TRP A 300 -1.47 -1.01 -16.41
C TRP A 300 -1.32 0.14 -17.40
N SER A 301 -0.13 0.75 -17.47
CA SER A 301 0.15 1.81 -18.44
C SER A 301 0.29 1.25 -19.85
N ASN A 302 0.81 0.02 -19.97
CA ASN A 302 1.13 -0.62 -21.24
C ASN A 302 0.03 -1.58 -21.68
N GLN A 303 -1.24 -1.21 -21.54
CA GLN A 303 -2.28 -1.95 -22.23
C GLN A 303 -2.04 -1.73 -23.72
N ALA A 304 -1.51 -2.75 -24.41
CA ALA A 304 -1.46 -2.76 -25.86
C ALA A 304 -2.85 -2.33 -26.33
N PRO A 305 -2.95 -1.31 -27.22
CA PRO A 305 -4.24 -0.84 -27.70
C PRO A 305 -5.02 -2.08 -28.10
N GLN A 306 -6.16 -2.31 -27.43
CA GLN A 306 -6.97 -3.50 -27.66
C GLN A 306 -7.10 -3.62 -29.17
N GLN A 307 -6.53 -4.69 -29.74
CA GLN A 307 -6.65 -4.91 -31.17
C GLN A 307 -8.13 -4.76 -31.48
N PRO A 308 -8.50 -3.84 -32.40
CA PRO A 308 -9.90 -3.59 -32.72
C PRO A 308 -10.54 -4.94 -32.99
N ALA A 309 -11.72 -5.15 -32.39
CA ALA A 309 -12.45 -6.41 -32.51
C ALA A 309 -12.43 -6.86 -33.99
N PRO A 310 -12.16 -8.14 -34.29
CA PRO A 310 -12.04 -8.60 -35.66
C PRO A 310 -13.30 -8.21 -36.45
N GLY A 311 -13.14 -7.27 -37.39
CA GLY A 311 -14.24 -6.67 -38.17
C GLY A 311 -14.48 -5.17 -37.93
N ALA A 312 -13.90 -4.55 -36.91
CA ALA A 312 -13.93 -3.09 -36.76
C ALA A 312 -12.86 -2.45 -37.66
N PRO A 313 -13.22 -1.55 -38.59
CA PRO A 313 -12.27 -0.92 -39.48
C PRO A 313 -11.22 -0.18 -38.66
N VAL A 314 -9.96 -0.61 -38.82
CA VAL A 314 -8.81 -0.04 -38.12
C VAL A 314 -8.54 1.32 -38.74
N MET A 315 -9.09 2.38 -38.17
CA MET A 315 -8.63 3.73 -38.49
C MET A 315 -7.24 3.91 -37.87
N TYR A 316 -6.21 3.59 -38.63
CA TYR A 316 -4.85 4.02 -38.30
C TYR A 316 -4.81 5.55 -38.40
N ALA A 317 -4.86 6.23 -37.24
CA ALA A 317 -4.48 7.62 -37.16
C ALA A 317 -2.96 7.70 -37.38
N VAL A 318 -2.56 7.91 -38.63
CA VAL A 318 -1.15 8.12 -39.00
C VAL A 318 -0.69 9.44 -38.38
N PRO A 319 0.25 9.44 -37.41
CA PRO A 319 0.76 10.66 -36.82
C PRO A 319 1.65 11.35 -37.85
N GLY A 320 1.19 12.46 -38.43
CA GLY A 320 1.99 13.32 -39.31
C GLY A 320 1.45 13.51 -40.74
N GLY A 321 0.37 12.85 -41.12
CA GLY A 321 -0.29 13.09 -42.42
C GLY A 321 -1.28 14.26 -42.32
N GLN A 322 -1.17 15.24 -43.21
CA GLN A 322 -2.22 16.24 -43.42
C GLN A 322 -3.58 15.54 -43.62
N PRO A 323 -4.69 16.10 -43.10
CA PRO A 323 -6.02 15.50 -43.24
C PRO A 323 -6.35 15.39 -44.74
N GLN A 324 -6.19 14.21 -45.31
CA GLN A 324 -6.67 13.95 -46.65
C GLN A 324 -8.20 13.93 -46.62
N PRO A 325 -8.88 14.70 -47.50
CA PRO A 325 -10.32 14.66 -47.59
C PRO A 325 -10.75 13.23 -47.87
N MET A 326 -11.63 12.74 -47.01
CA MET A 326 -12.18 11.39 -47.05
C MET A 326 -13.02 11.25 -48.33
N ILE A 327 -12.39 10.80 -49.42
CA ILE A 327 -13.09 10.41 -50.64
C ILE A 327 -13.76 9.08 -50.32
N TRP A 328 -15.07 9.14 -50.10
CA TRP A 328 -15.96 7.99 -50.00
C TRP A 328 -16.01 7.31 -51.38
N GLN A 329 -15.04 6.44 -51.64
CA GLN A 329 -15.04 5.61 -52.85
C GLN A 329 -15.93 4.40 -52.56
N GLY A 330 -17.17 4.46 -53.06
CA GLY A 330 -18.18 3.42 -52.89
C GLY A 330 -17.68 2.04 -53.34
N GLN A 331 -17.89 1.03 -52.50
CA GLN A 331 -17.75 -0.37 -52.88
C GLN A 331 -18.76 -0.72 -53.99
N PRO A 332 -18.32 -1.25 -55.14
CA PRO A 332 -19.23 -1.91 -56.07
C PRO A 332 -19.61 -3.30 -55.52
N GLN A 333 -20.93 -3.52 -55.38
CA GLN A 333 -21.53 -4.85 -55.35
C GLN A 333 -21.24 -5.57 -56.67
N GLY A 334 -20.57 -6.73 -56.61
CA GLY A 334 -20.45 -7.69 -57.72
C GLY A 334 -20.05 -9.04 -57.14
N GLN A 335 -21.00 -9.95 -56.94
CA GLN A 335 -21.35 -11.05 -57.84
C GLN A 335 -20.29 -12.16 -57.93
N GLN A 336 -20.69 -13.33 -57.41
CA GLN A 336 -20.44 -14.71 -57.88
C GLN A 336 -19.06 -15.06 -58.45
N GLN A 337 -18.33 -15.96 -57.79
CA GLN A 337 -17.38 -16.90 -58.42
C GLN A 337 -17.18 -18.10 -57.46
N ALA A 338 -17.67 -19.29 -57.79
CA ALA A 338 -17.15 -20.27 -58.75
C ALA A 338 -16.06 -21.16 -58.12
N TYR A 339 -16.43 -22.42 -57.97
CA TYR A 339 -15.69 -23.57 -57.46
C TYR A 339 -14.48 -23.87 -58.36
N TYR A 340 -13.27 -23.95 -57.81
CA TYR A 340 -12.08 -24.45 -58.52
C TYR A 340 -11.59 -25.74 -57.86
N PRO A 341 -11.34 -26.82 -58.64
CA PRO A 341 -10.70 -28.04 -58.15
C PRO A 341 -9.16 -27.88 -58.14
N PRO A 342 -8.45 -28.61 -57.25
CA PRO A 342 -6.99 -28.53 -57.14
C PRO A 342 -6.27 -29.34 -58.25
N PRO A 343 -5.10 -28.87 -58.74
CA PRO A 343 -4.31 -29.61 -59.73
C PRO A 343 -3.51 -30.74 -59.09
N GLN A 344 -3.59 -31.93 -59.70
CA GLN A 344 -2.68 -33.05 -59.50
C GLN A 344 -1.33 -32.76 -60.17
N GLN A 345 -0.24 -32.81 -59.40
CA GLN A 345 1.12 -32.89 -59.92
C GLN A 345 1.59 -34.34 -59.89
N GLY A 346 1.79 -34.90 -61.09
CA GLY A 346 2.42 -36.19 -61.31
C GLY A 346 3.95 -36.08 -61.24
N TYR A 347 4.57 -37.06 -60.58
CA TYR A 347 6.02 -37.23 -60.56
C TYR A 347 6.41 -38.30 -61.59
N PRO A 348 7.45 -38.08 -62.41
CA PRO A 348 7.96 -39.09 -63.32
C PRO A 348 8.80 -40.14 -62.60
N GLN A 349 8.55 -41.37 -63.03
CA GLN A 349 9.22 -42.63 -62.71
C GLN A 349 10.65 -42.64 -63.26
N GLN A 350 11.64 -43.00 -62.43
CA GLN A 350 12.93 -43.51 -62.90
C GLN A 350 13.33 -44.76 -62.11
N GLN A 351 13.67 -45.80 -62.89
CA GLN A 351 14.09 -47.14 -62.50
C GLN A 351 15.64 -47.24 -62.39
N PRO A 352 16.20 -48.35 -61.86
CA PRO A 352 17.36 -48.35 -60.95
C PRO A 352 18.70 -48.76 -61.61
N PRO A 353 19.80 -48.73 -60.84
CA PRO A 353 20.60 -49.95 -60.74
C PRO A 353 21.09 -50.32 -59.32
N SER A 354 20.87 -51.59 -59.00
CA SER A 354 21.80 -52.57 -58.43
C SER A 354 22.66 -52.24 -57.18
N GLY A 355 22.27 -52.89 -56.06
CA GLY A 355 23.22 -53.64 -55.22
C GLY A 355 23.63 -53.03 -53.88
N TYR A 356 23.11 -53.60 -52.78
CA TYR A 356 23.80 -54.06 -51.55
C TYR A 356 22.79 -54.11 -50.38
N PRO A 357 22.72 -55.21 -49.60
CA PRO A 357 21.80 -55.29 -48.47
C PRO A 357 22.48 -54.76 -47.22
N HIS A 358 21.88 -53.77 -46.54
CA HIS A 358 22.21 -53.53 -45.14
C HIS A 358 20.98 -53.24 -44.29
N ASN A 359 21.00 -53.87 -43.13
CA ASN A 359 19.90 -54.05 -42.20
C ASN A 359 19.41 -52.74 -41.56
N GLY A 360 18.14 -52.78 -41.16
CA GLY A 360 17.34 -51.62 -40.80
C GLY A 360 17.56 -51.06 -39.40
N TYR A 361 17.02 -49.85 -39.22
CA TYR A 361 16.43 -49.32 -37.98
C TYR A 361 15.45 -48.19 -38.39
N PRO A 362 14.26 -48.08 -37.77
CA PRO A 362 13.36 -46.95 -38.00
C PRO A 362 13.84 -45.73 -37.19
N GLN A 363 14.27 -44.68 -37.90
CA GLN A 363 14.61 -43.41 -37.27
C GLN A 363 13.37 -42.51 -37.23
N ALA A 364 12.92 -42.20 -36.02
CA ALA A 364 11.83 -41.28 -35.74
C ALA A 364 12.16 -39.87 -36.27
N GLY A 365 11.27 -39.33 -37.11
CA GLY A 365 11.39 -38.00 -37.67
C GLY A 365 11.24 -36.91 -36.61
N TYR A 366 12.22 -36.01 -36.56
CA TYR A 366 12.10 -34.73 -35.86
C TYR A 366 11.32 -33.75 -36.73
N PRO A 367 10.36 -32.97 -36.17
CA PRO A 367 9.75 -31.88 -36.91
C PRO A 367 10.76 -30.74 -37.10
N GLN A 368 11.01 -30.38 -38.35
CA GLN A 368 11.73 -29.15 -38.70
C GLN A 368 10.97 -27.92 -38.19
N GLN A 369 11.65 -27.10 -37.40
CA GLN A 369 11.18 -25.75 -37.07
C GLN A 369 11.42 -24.81 -38.27
N PRO A 370 10.43 -23.98 -38.65
CA PRO A 370 10.65 -22.94 -39.64
C PRO A 370 11.54 -21.83 -39.06
N VAL A 371 12.61 -21.53 -39.80
CA VAL A 371 13.56 -20.45 -39.51
C VAL A 371 12.85 -19.11 -39.67
N GLN A 372 12.61 -18.43 -38.54
CA GLN A 372 11.98 -17.13 -38.49
C GLN A 372 13.04 -16.06 -38.79
N GLY A 373 12.96 -15.48 -39.99
CA GLY A 373 13.84 -14.39 -40.42
C GLY A 373 13.67 -13.14 -39.55
N TYR A 374 14.76 -12.66 -38.97
CA TYR A 374 14.80 -11.39 -38.26
C TYR A 374 14.81 -10.23 -39.27
N PRO A 375 13.92 -9.22 -39.13
CA PRO A 375 14.06 -7.99 -39.89
C PRO A 375 15.27 -7.20 -39.38
N GLN A 376 16.19 -6.86 -40.29
CA GLN A 376 17.29 -5.93 -40.02
C GLN A 376 16.73 -4.57 -39.59
N GLN A 377 17.18 -4.08 -38.43
CA GLN A 377 16.95 -2.69 -38.04
C GLN A 377 17.97 -1.79 -38.75
N PRO A 378 17.54 -0.63 -39.30
CA PRO A 378 18.46 0.36 -39.84
C PRO A 378 19.28 1.01 -38.71
N VAL A 379 20.59 0.99 -38.87
CA VAL A 379 21.57 1.64 -38.01
C VAL A 379 21.41 3.16 -38.13
N GLN A 380 20.88 3.79 -37.08
CA GLN A 380 20.74 5.23 -36.99
C GLN A 380 22.04 5.81 -36.39
N GLY A 381 22.83 6.48 -37.23
CA GLY A 381 24.10 7.10 -36.85
C GLY A 381 23.92 8.24 -35.85
N TYR A 382 24.70 8.22 -34.78
CA TYR A 382 24.82 9.33 -33.84
C TYR A 382 25.87 10.34 -34.36
N PRO A 383 25.60 11.66 -34.34
CA PRO A 383 26.61 12.66 -34.60
C PRO A 383 27.59 12.78 -33.42
N GLN A 384 28.89 12.77 -33.73
CA GLN A 384 29.98 13.14 -32.83
C GLN A 384 29.77 14.57 -32.31
N GLN A 385 29.69 14.75 -30.99
CA GLN A 385 29.86 16.05 -30.34
C GLN A 385 31.33 16.24 -29.94
N ALA A 386 31.84 17.43 -30.26
CA ALA A 386 33.20 17.88 -30.02
C ALA A 386 33.53 18.04 -28.52
N PRO A 387 34.79 17.87 -28.09
CA PRO A 387 35.21 18.11 -26.71
C PRO A 387 35.37 19.62 -26.44
N GLY A 388 34.49 20.16 -25.60
CA GLY A 388 34.57 21.54 -25.08
C GLY A 388 35.37 21.61 -23.77
N ALA A 389 36.24 22.62 -23.70
CA ALA A 389 37.25 22.86 -22.67
C ALA A 389 36.69 23.10 -21.25
N VAL A 390 37.48 22.66 -20.26
CA VAL A 390 37.30 22.90 -18.82
C VAL A 390 38.07 24.17 -18.42
N PRO A 391 37.45 25.18 -17.79
CA PRO A 391 38.17 26.24 -17.10
C PRO A 391 38.55 25.81 -15.66
N PRO A 392 39.75 26.16 -15.15
CA PRO A 392 40.16 25.83 -13.80
C PRO A 392 39.77 26.92 -12.79
N GLY A 393 39.46 26.49 -11.57
CA GLY A 393 39.66 27.31 -10.37
C GLY A 393 38.40 27.76 -9.65
N GLN A 394 38.02 27.01 -8.61
CA GLN A 394 37.45 27.58 -7.39
C GLN A 394 37.67 26.59 -6.24
N GLU A 395 38.58 26.95 -5.34
CA GLU A 395 38.86 26.25 -4.08
C GLU A 395 37.65 26.28 -3.14
N PRO A 396 37.33 25.18 -2.44
CA PRO A 396 36.34 25.19 -1.37
C PRO A 396 36.90 25.86 -0.12
N LYS A 397 36.30 26.98 0.28
CA LYS A 397 36.56 27.67 1.55
C LYS A 397 35.94 26.87 2.70
N ALA A 398 36.75 26.48 3.67
CA ALA A 398 36.33 25.73 4.86
C ALA A 398 35.34 26.54 5.73
N PRO A 399 34.32 25.90 6.35
CA PRO A 399 33.41 26.57 7.25
C PRO A 399 34.06 26.85 8.62
N ALA A 400 33.84 28.07 9.10
CA ALA A 400 34.28 28.54 10.41
C ALA A 400 33.54 27.83 11.54
N VAL A 401 34.30 27.31 12.51
CA VAL A 401 33.80 26.73 13.76
C VAL A 401 33.39 27.87 14.69
N ALA A 402 32.11 27.94 15.04
CA ALA A 402 31.59 28.86 16.06
C ALA A 402 31.63 28.16 17.42
N THR A 403 32.50 28.65 18.31
CA THR A 403 32.50 28.31 19.75
C THR A 403 31.42 29.12 20.46
N ALA A 404 30.49 28.44 21.13
CA ALA A 404 29.51 29.06 22.02
C ALA A 404 30.12 29.29 23.43
N PRO A 405 29.74 30.37 24.14
CA PRO A 405 30.18 30.64 25.50
C PRO A 405 29.40 29.80 26.52
N VAL A 406 30.13 29.34 27.53
CA VAL A 406 29.63 28.72 28.76
C VAL A 406 29.01 29.79 29.65
N GLN A 407 27.78 29.55 30.13
CA GLN A 407 27.24 30.15 31.35
C GLN A 407 26.75 29.04 32.26
#